data_AF-A0A3M1HRJ3-F1
#
_entry.id   AF-A0A3M1HRJ3-F1
#
_cell.length_a   1.000
_cell.length_b   1.000
_cell.length_c   1.000
_cell.angle_alpha   90.00
_cell.angle_beta   90.00
_cell.angle_gamma   90.00
#
_symmetry.space_group_name_H-M   'P 1'
#
loop_
_entity.id
_entity.type
_entity.pdbx_description
1 polymer ?
#
loop_
_entity_poly.entity_id
_entity_poly.type
_entity_poly.pdbx_seq_one_letter_code
_entity_poly.pdbx_strand_id
1 'polypeptide(L)'
;MALILIGLLLLVGRLSHSLTVGMMVLPTLAIIFLAWGLLTRTFGLVIPGGILMGVGLGTILVESPPSFLARVDEGALFLLAFSAGWALITLLSPLADGRLHWWPLIPGGVMAAIGGLILLGELGAMVLEWSGFLWPLVLVLLGLYILFRRSEPDHRR
;
A
#
# COMPACT_ATOMS: atom_id res chain seq x y z
N MET A 1 27.51 5.29 10.17
CA MET A 1 27.78 4.94 8.76
C MET A 1 26.52 4.92 7.90
N ALA A 2 25.46 4.17 8.26
CA ALA A 2 24.19 4.16 7.50
C ALA A 2 23.56 5.55 7.29
N LEU A 3 23.55 6.39 8.34
CA LEU A 3 23.04 7.79 8.25
C LEU A 3 23.86 8.68 7.31
N ILE A 4 25.15 8.41 7.17
CA ILE A 4 26.03 9.16 6.26
C ILE A 4 25.73 8.76 4.82
N LEU A 5 25.49 7.48 4.56
CA LEU A 5 25.13 6.96 3.24
C LEU A 5 23.74 7.43 2.79
N ILE A 6 22.76 7.43 3.71
CA ILE A 6 21.41 7.99 3.49
C ILE A 6 21.50 9.49 3.22
N GLY A 7 22.30 10.23 4.01
CA GLY A 7 22.53 11.65 3.79
C GLY A 7 23.18 11.97 2.45
N LEU A 8 24.16 11.16 2.01
CA LEU A 8 24.83 11.34 0.72
C LEU A 8 23.88 11.07 -0.46
N LEU A 9 23.04 10.03 -0.37
CA LEU A 9 22.02 9.70 -1.37
C LEU A 9 20.99 10.83 -1.52
N LEU A 10 20.51 11.39 -0.40
CA LEU A 10 19.59 12.52 -0.40
C LEU A 10 20.23 13.80 -0.95
N LEU A 11 21.53 14.01 -0.71
CA LEU A 11 22.28 15.16 -1.20
C LEU A 11 22.48 15.11 -2.72
N VAL A 12 22.79 13.94 -3.28
CA VAL A 12 22.93 13.72 -4.73
C VAL A 12 21.59 13.86 -5.44
N GLY A 13 20.50 13.39 -4.83
CA GLY A 13 19.14 13.59 -5.35
C GLY A 13 18.69 15.05 -5.36
N ARG A 14 19.26 15.92 -4.52
CA ARG A 14 18.96 17.36 -4.49
C ARG A 14 19.80 18.19 -5.47
N LEU A 15 21.02 17.74 -5.75
CA LEU A 15 21.97 18.47 -6.61
C LEU A 15 21.69 18.28 -8.10
N SER A 16 21.03 17.18 -8.45
CA SER A 16 20.56 16.90 -9.80
C SER A 16 19.15 17.50 -9.95
N HIS A 17 19.05 18.64 -10.61
CA HIS A 17 17.81 19.35 -10.93
C HIS A 17 16.92 18.57 -11.93
N SER A 18 16.92 17.23 -11.88
CA SER A 18 16.27 16.31 -12.79
C SER A 18 15.26 15.47 -12.00
N LEU A 19 13.98 15.63 -12.34
CA LEU A 19 12.84 14.91 -11.74
C LEU A 19 13.02 13.38 -11.78
N THR A 20 13.82 12.87 -12.73
CA THR A 20 14.15 11.45 -12.90
C THR A 20 14.89 10.84 -11.70
N VAL A 21 15.74 11.61 -11.01
CA VAL A 21 16.50 11.09 -9.86
C VAL A 21 15.58 10.88 -8.65
N GLY A 22 14.57 11.74 -8.47
CA GLY A 22 13.56 11.61 -7.42
C GLY A 22 12.78 10.29 -7.50
N MET A 23 12.42 9.87 -8.71
CA MET A 23 11.68 8.63 -8.97
C MET A 23 12.47 7.37 -8.61
N MET A 24 13.79 7.40 -8.78
CA MET A 24 14.67 6.26 -8.48
C MET A 24 15.04 6.14 -7.00
N VAL A 25 14.84 7.19 -6.19
CA VAL A 25 15.16 7.16 -4.76
C VAL A 25 14.35 6.07 -4.04
N LEU A 26 13.03 6.01 -4.29
CA LEU A 26 12.15 5.06 -3.59
C LEU A 26 12.49 3.60 -3.90
N PRO A 27 12.61 3.17 -5.19
CA PRO A 27 13.03 1.80 -5.51
C PRO A 27 14.43 1.47 -4.99
N THR A 28 15.36 2.42 -5.00
CA THR A 28 16.71 2.19 -4.47
C THR A 28 16.68 1.94 -2.96
N LEU A 29 15.93 2.75 -2.21
CA LEU A 29 15.74 2.54 -0.77
C LEU A 29 15.01 1.23 -0.49
N ALA A 30 14.02 0.88 -1.32
CA ALA A 30 13.31 -0.39 -1.22
C ALA A 30 14.27 -1.58 -1.35
N ILE A 31 15.13 -1.57 -2.38
CA ILE A 31 16.14 -2.62 -2.59
C ILE A 31 17.11 -2.68 -1.40
N ILE A 32 17.56 -1.54 -0.88
CA ILE A 32 18.45 -1.50 0.29
C ILE A 32 17.79 -2.15 1.51
N PHE A 33 16.54 -1.79 1.82
CA PHE A 33 15.83 -2.37 2.97
C PHE A 33 15.48 -3.84 2.78
N LEU A 34 15.08 -4.26 1.58
CA LEU A 34 14.81 -5.66 1.28
C LEU A 34 16.09 -6.49 1.36
N ALA A 35 17.18 -6.06 0.72
CA ALA A 35 18.46 -6.77 0.75
C ALA A 35 19.00 -6.85 2.18
N TRP A 36 19.00 -5.74 2.92
CA TRP A 36 19.48 -5.72 4.30
C TRP A 36 18.57 -6.53 5.23
N GLY A 37 17.25 -6.45 5.08
CA GLY A 37 16.28 -7.22 5.87
C GLY A 37 16.43 -8.73 5.65
N LEU A 38 16.67 -9.16 4.41
CA LEU A 38 16.93 -10.57 4.08
C LEU A 38 18.30 -11.04 4.60
N LEU A 39 19.36 -10.24 4.45
CA LEU A 39 20.70 -10.57 4.94
C LEU A 39 20.77 -10.66 6.46
N THR A 40 20.14 -9.71 7.15
CA THR A 40 20.10 -9.67 8.63
C THR A 40 19.01 -10.52 9.23
N ARG A 41 18.17 -11.16 8.40
CA ARG A 41 17.03 -11.96 8.84
C ARG A 41 16.09 -11.20 9.79
N THR A 42 15.84 -9.92 9.45
CA THR A 42 14.97 -9.03 10.22
C THR A 42 13.72 -8.70 9.43
N PHE A 43 12.59 -9.31 9.83
CA PHE A 43 11.29 -9.08 9.20
C PHE A 43 10.88 -7.59 9.22
N GLY A 44 11.27 -6.86 10.26
CA GLY A 44 10.96 -5.43 10.41
C GLY A 44 11.44 -4.54 9.25
N LEU A 45 12.49 -4.92 8.52
CA LEU A 45 12.99 -4.16 7.36
C LEU A 45 12.37 -4.60 6.03
N VAL A 46 11.82 -5.80 5.97
CA VAL A 46 11.10 -6.29 4.79
C VAL A 46 9.81 -5.49 4.58
N ILE A 47 9.14 -5.07 5.65
CA ILE A 47 7.91 -4.27 5.60
C ILE A 47 8.12 -2.93 4.88
N PRO A 48 8.99 -2.01 5.35
CA PRO A 48 9.23 -0.75 4.64
C PRO A 48 9.83 -0.99 3.25
N GLY A 49 10.64 -2.04 3.07
CA GLY A 49 11.16 -2.42 1.76
C GLY A 49 10.06 -2.75 0.75
N GLY A 50 9.07 -3.58 1.11
CA GLY A 50 7.95 -3.92 0.24
C GLY A 50 7.02 -2.73 -0.05
N ILE A 51 6.74 -1.90 0.96
CA ILE A 51 5.93 -0.68 0.79
C ILE A 51 6.61 0.28 -0.18
N LEU A 52 7.91 0.59 0.03
CA LEU A 52 8.66 1.50 -0.84
C LEU A 52 8.82 0.92 -2.25
N MET A 53 8.95 -0.40 -2.39
CA MET A 53 8.99 -1.04 -3.71
C MET A 53 7.67 -0.83 -4.45
N GLY A 54 6.54 -1.06 -3.77
CA GLY A 54 5.21 -0.87 -4.35
C GLY A 54 4.94 0.59 -4.75
N VAL A 55 5.26 1.54 -3.87
CA VAL A 55 5.09 2.98 -4.16
C VAL A 55 6.03 3.42 -5.28
N GLY A 56 7.32 3.05 -5.22
CA GLY A 56 8.31 3.44 -6.23
C GLY A 56 8.04 2.84 -7.60
N LEU A 57 7.58 1.58 -7.67
CA LEU A 57 7.12 0.99 -8.92
C LEU A 57 5.85 1.67 -9.43
N GLY A 58 4.88 1.92 -8.55
CA GLY A 58 3.65 2.61 -8.89
C GLY A 58 3.89 4.00 -9.49
N THR A 59 4.78 4.79 -8.88
CA THR A 59 5.11 6.12 -9.41
C THR A 59 5.77 6.04 -10.79
N ILE A 60 6.73 5.12 -10.98
CA ILE A 60 7.40 4.92 -12.28
C ILE A 60 6.39 4.51 -13.36
N LEU A 61 5.48 3.59 -13.03
CA LEU A 61 4.47 3.10 -13.97
C LEU A 61 3.46 4.19 -14.35
N VAL A 62 3.13 5.10 -13.45
CA VAL A 62 2.22 6.22 -13.71
C VAL A 62 2.90 7.36 -14.47
N GLU A 63 4.13 7.72 -14.10
CA GLU A 63 4.83 8.85 -14.73
C GLU A 63 5.49 8.49 -16.07
N SER A 64 5.84 7.23 -16.27
CA SER A 64 6.46 6.73 -17.50
C SER A 64 5.88 5.37 -17.89
N PRO A 65 4.56 5.30 -18.18
CA PRO A 65 3.92 4.05 -18.53
C PRO A 65 4.51 3.49 -19.82
N PRO A 66 4.82 2.18 -19.87
CA PRO A 66 5.07 1.49 -21.11
C PRO A 66 3.91 1.70 -22.10
N SER A 67 4.19 1.66 -23.41
CA SER A 67 3.19 1.90 -24.46
C SER A 67 1.93 1.02 -24.36
N PHE A 68 2.06 -0.19 -23.81
CA PHE A 68 0.93 -1.11 -23.59
C PHE A 68 0.05 -0.72 -22.38
N LEU A 69 0.59 0.05 -21.42
CA LEU A 69 -0.12 0.53 -20.23
C LEU A 69 -0.56 1.99 -20.33
N ALA A 70 -0.16 2.71 -21.38
CA ALA A 70 -0.44 4.14 -21.55
C ALA A 70 -1.95 4.51 -21.60
N ARG A 71 -2.83 3.53 -21.78
CA ARG A 71 -4.31 3.71 -21.75
C ARG A 71 -4.96 3.19 -20.47
N VAL A 72 -4.17 2.62 -19.57
CA VAL A 72 -4.66 2.10 -18.29
C VAL A 72 -4.82 3.27 -17.33
N ASP A 73 -5.87 3.23 -16.51
CA ASP A 73 -6.10 4.23 -15.48
C ASP A 73 -4.90 4.31 -14.50
N GLU A 74 -4.41 5.52 -14.25
CA GLU A 74 -3.24 5.76 -13.41
C GLU A 74 -3.48 5.29 -11.96
N GLY A 75 -4.68 5.50 -11.43
CA GLY A 75 -5.06 5.06 -10.09
C GLY A 75 -5.09 3.53 -9.98
N ALA A 76 -5.63 2.85 -10.99
CA ALA A 76 -5.58 1.39 -11.06
C ALA A 76 -4.14 0.88 -11.13
N LEU A 77 -3.32 1.47 -12.00
CA LEU A 77 -1.94 1.08 -12.21
C LEU A 77 -1.10 1.24 -10.94
N PHE A 78 -1.26 2.38 -10.25
CA PHE A 78 -0.62 2.63 -8.96
C PHE A 78 -1.07 1.65 -7.88
N LEU A 79 -2.38 1.43 -7.71
CA LEU A 79 -2.92 0.54 -6.68
C LEU A 79 -2.49 -0.91 -6.89
N LEU A 80 -2.43 -1.38 -8.14
CA LEU A 80 -1.96 -2.72 -8.46
C LEU A 80 -0.46 -2.87 -8.19
N ALA A 81 0.36 -1.90 -8.60
CA ALA A 81 1.79 -1.90 -8.27
C ALA A 81 2.02 -1.85 -6.75
N PHE A 82 1.23 -1.05 -6.03
CA PHE A 82 1.32 -0.95 -4.59
C PHE A 82 0.89 -2.26 -3.90
N SER A 83 -0.18 -2.91 -4.39
CA SER A 83 -0.61 -4.23 -3.92
C SER A 83 0.48 -5.31 -4.12
N ALA A 84 1.25 -5.24 -5.21
CA ALA A 84 2.37 -6.14 -5.45
C ALA A 84 3.49 -5.94 -4.40
N GLY A 85 3.74 -4.69 -3.98
CA GLY A 85 4.65 -4.38 -2.87
C GLY A 85 4.21 -5.03 -1.55
N TRP A 86 2.91 -5.03 -1.26
CA TRP A 86 2.35 -5.73 -0.09
C TRP A 86 2.45 -7.26 -0.19
N ALA A 87 2.15 -7.82 -1.36
CA ALA A 87 2.31 -9.25 -1.61
C ALA A 87 3.77 -9.69 -1.47
N LEU A 88 4.72 -8.85 -1.89
CA LEU A 88 6.15 -9.09 -1.75
C LEU A 88 6.58 -9.23 -0.28
N ILE A 89 5.99 -8.46 0.65
CA ILE A 89 6.26 -8.61 2.09
C ILE A 89 5.92 -10.02 2.57
N THR A 90 4.75 -10.52 2.17
CA THR A 90 4.30 -11.87 2.51
C THR A 90 5.24 -12.91 1.91
N LEU A 91 5.59 -12.77 0.63
CA LEU A 91 6.47 -13.69 -0.09
C LEU A 91 7.89 -13.76 0.49
N LEU A 92 8.45 -12.62 0.92
CA LEU A 92 9.80 -12.53 1.46
C LEU A 92 9.88 -12.80 2.97
N SER A 93 8.74 -12.82 3.68
CA SER A 93 8.70 -13.06 5.13
C SER A 93 9.39 -14.37 5.58
N PRO A 94 9.21 -15.53 4.92
CA PRO A 94 9.85 -16.77 5.36
C PRO A 94 11.36 -16.76 5.17
N LEU A 95 11.87 -15.99 4.20
CA LEU A 95 13.32 -15.85 3.98
C LEU A 95 13.97 -14.98 5.06
N ALA A 96 13.20 -14.05 5.65
CA ALA A 96 13.68 -13.17 6.70
C ALA A 96 13.65 -13.84 8.08
N ASP A 97 12.53 -14.39 8.54
CA ASP A 97 12.41 -14.91 9.91
C ASP A 97 11.90 -16.35 10.02
N GLY A 98 11.79 -17.05 8.89
CA GLY A 98 11.32 -18.43 8.83
C GLY A 98 9.82 -18.60 8.99
N ARG A 99 9.05 -17.50 9.08
CA ARG A 99 7.58 -17.55 9.24
C ARG A 99 6.88 -16.81 8.11
N LEU A 100 5.79 -17.40 7.64
CA LEU A 100 4.93 -16.79 6.64
C LEU A 100 3.93 -15.84 7.33
N HIS A 101 4.05 -14.56 7.03
CA HIS A 101 3.18 -13.51 7.56
C HIS A 101 2.07 -13.18 6.56
N TRP A 102 0.83 -13.58 6.85
CA TRP A 102 -0.32 -13.42 5.95
C TRP A 102 -1.01 -12.06 6.06
N TRP A 103 -0.81 -11.35 7.16
CA TRP A 103 -1.44 -10.06 7.41
C TRP A 103 -1.21 -9.01 6.29
N PRO A 104 -0.05 -8.94 5.58
CA PRO A 104 0.16 -7.96 4.51
C PRO A 104 -0.76 -8.20 3.28
N LEU A 105 -1.28 -9.43 3.11
CA LEU A 105 -2.22 -9.73 2.02
C LEU A 105 -3.59 -9.08 2.23
N ILE A 106 -3.95 -8.69 3.45
CA ILE A 106 -5.22 -8.01 3.70
C ILE A 106 -5.23 -6.61 3.03
N PRO A 107 -4.32 -5.68 3.38
CA PRO A 107 -4.26 -4.38 2.70
C PRO A 107 -3.88 -4.53 1.22
N GLY A 108 -2.94 -5.42 0.89
CA GLY A 108 -2.58 -5.70 -0.51
C GLY A 108 -3.78 -6.19 -1.33
N GLY A 109 -4.58 -7.11 -0.78
CA GLY A 109 -5.78 -7.64 -1.42
C GLY A 109 -6.87 -6.57 -1.60
N VAL A 110 -7.07 -5.70 -0.61
CA VAL A 110 -8.01 -4.57 -0.73
C VAL A 110 -7.57 -3.63 -1.85
N MET A 111 -6.28 -3.27 -1.92
CA MET A 111 -5.76 -2.41 -3.00
C MET A 111 -5.85 -3.07 -4.36
N ALA A 112 -5.57 -4.38 -4.45
CA ALA A 112 -5.72 -5.14 -5.68
C ALA A 112 -7.17 -5.19 -6.15
N ALA A 113 -8.12 -5.38 -5.22
CA ALA A 113 -9.54 -5.38 -5.51
C ALA A 113 -10.01 -4.00 -6.01
N ILE A 114 -9.64 -2.91 -5.32
CA ILE A 114 -10.00 -1.55 -5.73
C ILE A 114 -9.35 -1.21 -7.09
N GLY A 115 -8.06 -1.47 -7.27
CA GLY A 115 -7.38 -1.25 -8.54
C GLY A 115 -8.01 -2.07 -9.67
N GLY A 116 -8.37 -3.32 -9.41
CA GLY A 116 -9.09 -4.18 -10.34
C GLY A 116 -10.49 -3.66 -10.69
N LEU A 117 -11.24 -3.13 -9.72
CA LEU A 117 -12.53 -2.49 -9.97
C LEU A 117 -12.35 -1.25 -10.87
N ILE A 118 -11.34 -0.41 -10.63
CA ILE A 118 -11.09 0.76 -11.47
C ILE A 118 -10.84 0.35 -12.93
N LEU A 119 -10.15 -0.77 -13.18
CA LEU A 119 -9.97 -1.30 -14.55
C LEU A 119 -11.29 -1.70 -15.25
N LEU A 120 -12.36 -1.96 -14.50
CA LEU A 120 -13.69 -2.26 -15.05
C LEU A 120 -14.47 -1.00 -15.44
N GLY A 121 -13.91 0.20 -15.22
CA GLY A 121 -14.53 1.47 -15.59
C GLY A 121 -15.84 1.73 -14.83
N GLU A 122 -16.91 2.05 -15.56
CA GLU A 122 -18.21 2.42 -14.97
C GLU A 122 -18.79 1.34 -14.05
N LEU A 123 -18.64 0.06 -14.42
CA LEU A 123 -19.13 -1.05 -13.59
C LEU A 123 -18.41 -1.11 -12.24
N GLY A 124 -17.09 -0.92 -12.25
CA GLY A 124 -16.30 -0.89 -11.03
C GLY A 124 -16.58 0.34 -10.17
N ALA A 125 -16.78 1.50 -10.80
CA ALA A 125 -17.16 2.73 -10.12
C ALA A 125 -18.50 2.57 -9.38
N MET A 126 -19.50 1.97 -10.03
CA MET A 126 -20.79 1.66 -9.39
C MET A 126 -20.59 0.76 -8.16
N VAL A 127 -19.83 -0.33 -8.28
CA VAL A 127 -19.58 -1.24 -7.14
C VAL A 127 -18.85 -0.51 -6.00
N LEU A 128 -17.86 0.33 -6.32
CA LEU A 128 -17.09 1.07 -5.33
C LEU A 128 -17.97 2.10 -4.60
N GLU A 129 -18.82 2.82 -5.31
CA GLU A 129 -19.76 3.78 -4.73
C GLU A 129 -20.75 3.10 -3.77
N TRP A 130 -21.36 1.99 -4.20
CA TRP A 130 -22.25 1.20 -3.35
C TRP A 130 -21.54 0.64 -2.11
N SER A 131 -20.30 0.19 -2.26
CA SER A 131 -19.50 -0.28 -1.12
C SER A 131 -19.16 0.85 -0.13
N GLY A 132 -19.00 2.07 -0.62
CA GLY A 132 -18.76 3.27 0.18
C GLY A 132 -19.92 3.62 1.11
N PHE A 133 -21.16 3.29 0.72
CA PHE A 133 -22.35 3.47 1.58
C PHE A 133 -22.51 2.39 2.66
N LEU A 134 -21.83 1.25 2.51
CA LEU A 134 -21.99 0.12 3.41
C LEU A 134 -21.45 0.42 4.82
N TRP A 135 -20.27 1.04 4.91
CA TRP A 135 -19.66 1.44 6.18
C TRP A 135 -20.49 2.48 6.96
N PRO A 136 -20.90 3.62 6.35
CA PRO A 136 -21.74 4.60 7.02
C PRO A 136 -23.06 3.99 7.49
N LEU A 137 -23.68 3.12 6.68
CA LEU A 137 -24.91 2.45 7.06
C LEU A 137 -24.71 1.55 8.30
N VAL A 138 -23.64 0.75 8.32
CA VAL A 138 -23.28 -0.07 9.48
C VAL A 138 -23.05 0.79 10.72
N LEU A 139 -22.34 1.91 10.59
CA LEU A 139 -22.13 2.86 11.69
C LEU A 139 -23.43 3.48 12.21
N VAL A 140 -24.32 3.90 11.31
CA VAL A 140 -25.62 4.47 11.68
C VAL A 140 -26.46 3.44 12.43
N LEU A 141 -26.55 2.21 11.91
CA LEU A 141 -27.28 1.11 12.55
C LEU A 141 -26.69 0.77 13.92
N LEU A 142 -25.36 0.69 14.03
CA LEU A 142 -24.68 0.44 15.30
C LEU A 142 -24.90 1.58 16.30
N GLY A 143 -24.85 2.84 15.84
CA GLY A 143 -25.12 4.02 16.65
C GLY A 143 -26.54 4.05 17.19
N LEU A 144 -27.53 3.75 16.33
CA LEU A 144 -28.94 3.60 16.74
C LEU A 144 -29.11 2.46 17.74
N TYR A 145 -28.49 1.30 17.49
CA TYR A 145 -28.52 0.15 18.39
C TYR A 145 -27.99 0.49 19.80
N ILE A 146 -26.87 1.21 19.88
CA ILE A 146 -26.29 1.66 21.17
C ILE A 146 -27.24 2.65 21.87
N LEU A 147 -27.88 3.56 21.14
CA LEU A 147 -28.81 4.53 21.70
C LEU A 147 -30.03 3.83 22.32
N PHE A 148 -30.68 2.92 21.57
CA PHE A 148 -31.84 2.17 22.06
C PHE A 148 -31.50 1.30 23.27
N ARG A 149 -30.30 0.69 23.31
CA ARG A 149 -29.85 -0.12 24.46
C ARG A 149 -29.58 0.72 25.71
N ARG A 150 -29.31 2.03 25.58
CA ARG A 150 -29.16 2.95 26.73
C ARG A 150 -30.49 3.54 27.21
N SER A 151 -31.55 3.42 26.42
CA SER A 151 -32.87 3.95 26.77
C SER A 151 -33.74 2.99 27.58
N GLU A 152 -33.28 1.76 27.86
CA GLU A 152 -33.93 0.91 28.86
C GLU A 152 -33.77 1.56 30.25
N PRO A 153 -34.85 2.10 30.85
CA PRO A 153 -34.75 2.80 32.11
C PRO A 153 -34.52 1.77 33.22
N ASP A 154 -33.45 1.95 33.98
CA ASP A 154 -33.18 1.24 35.23
C ASP A 154 -34.32 1.49 36.23
N HIS A 155 -35.37 0.67 36.17
CA HIS A 155 -36.49 0.66 37.11
C HIS A 155 -36.11 -0.03 38.43
N ARG A 156 -34.94 0.31 39.00
CA ARG A 156 -34.54 -0.14 40.34
C ARG A 156 -33.69 0.91 41.05
N ARG A 157 -34.30 2.00 41.53
CA ARG A 157 -34.04 2.59 42.86
C ARG A 157 -35.26 3.37 43.34
#